data_AF-A0A922W3L1-F1
#
_entry.id   AF-A0A922W3L1-F1
#
_cell.length_a   1.000
_cell.length_b   1.000
_cell.length_c   1.000
_cell.angle_alpha   90.00
_cell.angle_beta   90.00
_cell.angle_gamma   90.00
#
_symmetry.space_group_name_H-M   'P 1'
#
loop_
_entity.id
_entity.type
_entity.pdbx_description
1 polymer ?
#
loop_
_entity_poly.entity_id
_entity_poly.type
_entity_poly.pdbx_seq_one_letter_code
_entity_poly.pdbx_strand_id
1 'polypeptide(L)' 'MPTDAALAVTPLSPPPALPQRPALFLDMDGVLAPITDTPGDVGPDDRRSRVLGRLLERLDGRLAVVSGR' A
#
# COMPACT_ATOMS: atom_id res chain seq x y z
N MET A 1 32.86 -19.67 31.46
CA MET A 1 32.42 -19.40 30.08
C MET A 1 30.97 -19.79 30.00
N PRO A 2 30.00 -18.85 30.02
CA PRO A 2 28.61 -19.24 29.86
C PRO A 2 28.42 -19.69 28.42
N THR A 3 27.84 -20.88 28.26
CA THR A 3 27.50 -21.50 26.98
C THR A 3 26.56 -20.58 26.21
N ASP A 4 26.97 -20.21 25.00
CA ASP A 4 26.15 -19.47 24.05
C ASP A 4 24.94 -20.32 23.71
N ALA A 5 23.80 -20.02 24.34
CA ALA A 5 22.55 -20.72 24.09
C ALA A 5 22.08 -20.32 22.69
N ALA A 6 22.40 -21.15 21.70
CA ALA A 6 21.97 -20.97 20.32
C ALA A 6 20.47 -20.69 20.28
N LEU A 7 20.10 -19.46 19.92
CA LEU A 7 18.72 -19.08 19.69
C LEU A 7 18.16 -19.97 18.59
N ALA A 8 17.31 -20.91 18.97
CA ALA A 8 16.60 -21.75 18.02
C ALA A 8 15.73 -20.83 17.15
N VAL A 9 16.08 -20.70 15.87
CA VAL A 9 15.26 -19.99 14.89
C VAL A 9 14.04 -20.86 14.59
N THR A 10 12.90 -20.51 15.17
CA THR A 10 11.61 -21.09 14.78
C THR A 10 11.31 -20.65 13.35
N PRO A 11 11.08 -21.57 12.41
CA PRO A 11 10.73 -21.20 11.05
C PRO A 11 9.37 -20.49 11.03
N LEU A 12 9.31 -19.34 10.36
CA LEU A 12 8.07 -18.60 10.15
C LEU A 12 7.14 -19.41 9.25
N SER A 13 5.84 -19.35 9.53
CA SER A 13 4.82 -19.84 8.60
C SER A 13 4.98 -19.18 7.23
N PRO A 14 4.72 -19.90 6.12
CA PRO A 14 4.75 -19.29 4.81
C PRO A 14 3.73 -18.15 4.73
N PRO A 15 4.02 -17.08 3.96
CA PRO A 15 3.08 -15.99 3.77
C PRO A 15 1.79 -16.52 3.13
N PRO A 16 0.63 -15.91 3.44
CA PRO A 16 -0.63 -16.28 2.82
C PRO A 16 -0.55 -16.12 1.29
N ALA A 17 -1.24 -17.00 0.57
CA ALA A 17 -1.37 -16.87 -0.87
C ALA A 17 -2.06 -15.56 -1.25
N LEU A 18 -1.64 -14.97 -2.37
CA LEU A 18 -2.29 -13.77 -2.88
C LEU A 18 -3.74 -14.09 -3.32
N PRO A 19 -4.70 -13.19 -3.04
CA PRO A 19 -6.08 -13.38 -3.46
C PRO A 19 -6.19 -13.36 -4.99
N GLN A 20 -7.05 -14.21 -5.54
CA GLN A 20 -7.32 -14.27 -6.98
C GLN A 20 -7.99 -12.98 -7.50
N ARG A 21 -8.73 -12.29 -6.63
CA ARG A 21 -9.41 -11.03 -6.92
C ARG A 21 -9.05 -10.02 -5.83
N PRO A 22 -7.87 -9.39 -5.91
CA PRO A 22 -7.46 -8.43 -4.90
C PRO A 22 -8.36 -7.20 -4.93
N ALA A 23 -8.45 -6.54 -3.78
CA ALA A 23 -8.91 -5.17 -3.63
C ALA A 23 -7.74 -4.31 -3.16
N LEU A 24 -7.62 -3.10 -3.70
CA LEU A 24 -6.58 -2.14 -3.31
C LEU A 24 -7.17 -1.08 -2.39
N PHE A 25 -6.51 -0.88 -1.26
CA PHE A 25 -6.77 0.23 -0.34
C PHE A 25 -5.50 1.07 -0.32
N LEU A 26 -5.58 2.25 -0.91
CA LEU A 26 -4.43 3.13 -1.11
C LEU A 26 -4.57 4.34 -0.21
N ASP A 27 -3.53 4.67 0.54
CA ASP A 27 -3.47 5.93 1.27
C ASP A 27 -3.23 7.12 0.31
N MET A 28 -3.45 8.35 0.78
CA MET A 28 -3.21 9.57 0.01
C MET A 28 -1.80 10.13 0.25
N ASP A 29 -1.57 10.74 1.41
CA ASP A 29 -0.40 11.56 1.67
C ASP A 29 0.82 10.65 1.93
N GLY A 30 1.87 10.81 1.12
CA GLY A 30 3.04 9.92 1.14
C GLY A 30 2.90 8.64 0.32
N VAL A 31 1.72 8.35 -0.26
CA VAL A 31 1.49 7.18 -1.13
C VAL A 31 1.07 7.60 -2.54
N LEU A 32 -0.06 8.29 -2.67
CA LEU A 32 -0.56 8.80 -3.94
C LEU A 32 -0.14 10.25 -4.19
N ALA A 33 0.15 11.01 -3.14
CA ALA A 33 0.66 12.37 -3.20
C ALA A 33 1.99 12.47 -2.43
N PRO A 34 2.93 13.34 -2.84
CA PRO A 34 4.07 13.65 -1.99
C PRO A 34 3.60 14.29 -0.68
N ILE A 35 4.35 14.09 0.40
CA ILE A 35 4.17 14.86 1.64
C ILE A 35 4.65 16.28 1.37
N THR A 36 3.81 17.26 1.63
CA THR A 36 4.09 18.70 1.45
C THR A 36 3.91 19.45 2.77
N ASP A 37 4.49 20.64 2.86
CA ASP A 37 4.45 21.45 4.08
C ASP A 37 3.02 21.90 4.44
N THR A 38 2.18 22.15 3.43
CA THR A 38 0.76 22.43 3.66
C THR A 38 -0.17 21.50 2.87
N PRO A 39 -1.37 21.19 3.39
CA PRO A 39 -2.32 20.27 2.73
C PRO A 39 -2.81 20.70 1.34
N GLY A 40 -2.66 21.97 0.98
CA GLY A 40 -3.11 22.55 -0.29
C GLY A 40 -2.06 22.59 -1.40
N ASP A 41 -0.80 22.29 -1.07
CA ASP A 41 0.31 22.32 -2.04
C ASP A 41 0.29 21.11 -2.98
N VAL A 42 -0.50 20.07 -2.64
CA VAL A 42 -0.76 18.94 -3.51
C VAL A 42 -1.79 19.32 -4.57
N GLY A 43 -1.30 19.54 -5.80
CA GLY A 43 -2.13 19.80 -6.96
C GLY A 43 -2.71 18.55 -7.64
N PRO A 44 -3.58 18.75 -8.65
CA PRO A 44 -3.98 17.69 -9.57
C PRO A 44 -2.78 17.08 -10.30
N ASP A 45 -2.82 15.76 -10.52
CA ASP A 45 -1.83 15.04 -11.33
C ASP A 45 -2.57 14.14 -12.33
N ASP A 46 -2.51 14.52 -13.62
CA ASP A 46 -3.18 13.80 -14.71
C ASP A 46 -2.67 12.39 -14.89
N ARG A 47 -1.38 12.13 -14.61
CA ARG A 47 -0.82 10.77 -14.72
C ARG A 47 -1.39 9.91 -13.60
N ARG A 48 -1.43 10.41 -12.36
CA ARG A 48 -2.04 9.72 -11.23
C ARG A 48 -3.49 9.38 -11.50
N SER A 49 -4.30 10.35 -11.93
CA SER A 49 -5.71 10.13 -12.26
C SER A 49 -5.90 9.07 -13.34
N ARG A 50 -5.10 9.12 -14.42
CA ARG A 50 -5.13 8.12 -15.50
C ARG A 50 -4.76 6.71 -15.01
N VAL A 51 -3.77 6.58 -14.14
CA VAL A 51 -3.36 5.28 -13.60
C VAL A 51 -4.43 4.72 -12.66
N LEU A 52 -4.98 5.53 -11.76
CA LEU A 52 -6.05 5.11 -10.86
C LEU A 52 -7.31 4.68 -11.62
N GLY A 53 -7.69 5.41 -12.68
CA GLY A 53 -8.80 5.01 -13.55
C GLY A 53 -8.60 3.63 -14.18
N ARG A 54 -7.41 3.39 -14.76
CA ARG A 54 -7.08 2.06 -15.33
C ARG A 54 -7.05 0.95 -14.29
N LEU A 55 -6.58 1.24 -13.07
CA LEU A 55 -6.59 0.26 -11.98
C LEU A 55 -8.02 -0.06 -11.55
N LEU A 56 -8.87 0.97 -11.43
CA LEU A 56 -10.27 0.80 -11.07
C LEU A 56 -11.00 -0.10 -12.07
N GLU A 57 -10.80 0.11 -13.38
CA GLU A 57 -11.34 -0.75 -14.44
C GLU A 57 -10.84 -2.19 -14.31
N ARG A 58 -9.52 -2.40 -14.22
CA ARG A 58 -8.90 -3.74 -14.16
C ARG A 58 -9.25 -4.51 -12.90
N LEU A 59 -9.60 -3.82 -11.83
CA LEU A 59 -9.99 -4.41 -10.55
C LEU A 59 -11.51 -4.47 -10.39
N ASP A 60 -12.29 -4.26 -11.47
CA ASP A 60 -13.75 -4.19 -11.46
C ASP A 60 -14.28 -3.36 -10.26
N GLY A 61 -13.73 -2.17 -10.06
CA GLY A 61 -14.13 -1.25 -8.98
C GLY A 61 -13.53 -1.56 -7.61
N ARG A 62 -12.71 -2.61 -7.43
CA ARG A 62 -12.08 -2.96 -6.14
C ARG A 62 -10.85 -2.12 -5.83
N LEU A 63 -10.99 -0.81 -5.87
CA LEU A 63 -9.98 0.14 -5.46
C LEU A 63 -10.64 1.26 -4.65
N ALA A 64 -10.10 1.53 -3.47
CA ALA A 64 -10.49 2.65 -2.63
C ALA A 64 -9.25 3.48 -2.27
N VAL A 65 -9.39 4.80 -2.33
CA VAL A 65 -8.46 5.71 -1.68
C VAL A 65 -8.99 5.96 -0.27
N VAL A 66 -8.18 5.69 0.73
CA VAL A 66 -8.48 5.91 2.14
C VAL A 66 -7.70 7.13 2.57
N SER A 67 -8.40 8.17 3.00
CA SER A 67 -7.80 9.42 3.46
C SER A 67 -8.49 9.88 4.74
N GLY A 68 -7.80 10.66 5.57
CA GLY A 68 -8.40 11.30 6.75
C GLY A 68 -9.18 12.59 6.44
N ARG A 69 -9.30 12.97 5.16
CA ARG A 69 -10.01 14.17 4.69
C ARG A 69 -11.50 13.92 4.49
#